data_AF-A0AAE0TR98-F1
#
_entry.id   AF-A0AAE0TR98-F1
#
_cell.length_a   1.000
_cell.length_b   1.000
_cell.length_c   1.000
_cell.angle_alpha   90.00
_cell.angle_beta   90.00
_cell.angle_gamma   90.00
#
_symmetry.space_group_name_H-M   'P 1'
#
loop_
_entity.id
_entity.type
_entity.pdbx_description
1 polymer ?
#
loop_
_entity_poly.entity_id
_entity_poly.type
_entity_poly.pdbx_seq_one_letter_code
_entity_poly.pdbx_strand_id
1 'polypeptide(L)'
;MHTIWRGTYEGCRGGKKMLTVYLKAAATREQMSEARVPLAYRDACAHLLIPLNRCRYESYYLPWKCGDERHSYEKCQYDLFRERVKKMDEIREQKGGARSN
;
A
#
# COMPACT_ATOMS: atom_id res chain seq x y z
N MET A 1 -12.59 41.39 -28.27
CA MET A 1 -13.23 40.55 -27.24
C MET A 1 -12.82 39.08 -27.41
N HIS A 2 -11.54 38.76 -27.24
CA HIS A 2 -11.03 37.39 -27.16
C HIS A 2 -10.04 37.31 -25.98
N THR A 3 -10.61 37.39 -24.77
CA THR A 3 -9.92 37.31 -23.48
C THR A 3 -10.60 36.27 -22.61
N ILE A 4 -10.44 34.98 -22.93
CA ILE A 4 -10.68 33.89 -21.95
C ILE A 4 -9.65 32.76 -22.18
N TRP A 5 -8.37 33.10 -22.13
CA TRP A 5 -7.35 32.15 -21.64
C TRP A 5 -7.35 32.27 -20.11
N ARG A 6 -8.32 31.61 -19.46
CA ARG A 6 -8.32 31.29 -18.03
C ARG A 6 -7.93 29.81 -17.96
N GLY A 7 -6.70 29.42 -17.65
CA GLY A 7 -6.08 29.45 -16.32
C GLY A 7 -5.57 28.02 -16.07
N THR A 8 -4.28 27.76 -16.27
CA THR A 8 -3.31 27.52 -15.18
C THR A 8 -3.79 26.51 -14.12
N TYR A 9 -3.82 25.23 -14.48
CA TYR A 9 -3.69 24.12 -13.52
C TYR A 9 -2.24 24.05 -13.03
N GLU A 10 -1.85 25.02 -12.21
CA GLU A 10 -0.66 24.94 -11.36
C GLU A 10 -1.05 24.29 -10.03
N GLY A 11 -0.46 23.13 -9.75
CA GLY A 11 -0.66 22.40 -8.50
C GLY A 11 0.28 21.20 -8.39
N CYS A 12 1.52 21.47 -7.97
CA CYS A 12 2.52 20.50 -7.49
C CYS A 12 2.91 19.34 -8.42
N ARG A 13 3.57 19.67 -9.54
CA ARG A 13 4.56 18.77 -10.16
C ARG A 13 5.82 18.70 -9.28
N GLY A 14 5.75 17.90 -8.23
CA GLY A 14 6.88 17.58 -7.37
C GLY A 14 6.63 16.25 -6.66
N GLY A 15 7.10 15.16 -7.25
CA GLY A 15 6.97 13.82 -6.65
C GLY A 15 6.83 12.63 -7.61
N LYS A 16 6.72 12.84 -8.93
CA LYS A 16 6.47 11.74 -9.88
C LYS A 16 7.60 10.71 -10.03
N LYS A 17 8.81 10.97 -9.50
CA LYS A 17 9.96 10.04 -9.64
C LYS A 17 10.11 9.01 -8.51
N MET A 18 9.42 9.15 -7.38
CA MET A 18 9.51 8.15 -6.29
C MET A 18 8.46 7.03 -6.43
N LEU A 19 7.36 7.30 -7.15
CA LEU A 19 6.24 6.36 -7.32
C LEU A 19 6.49 5.22 -8.32
N THR A 20 7.49 5.33 -9.20
CA THR A 20 7.74 4.33 -10.26
C THR A 20 8.69 3.20 -9.85
N VAL A 21 9.34 3.27 -8.68
CA VAL A 21 10.34 2.27 -8.26
C VAL A 21 9.76 1.26 -7.26
N TYR A 22 8.69 1.59 -6.53
CA TYR A 22 8.04 0.69 -5.55
C TYR A 22 6.70 0.09 -6.02
N LEU A 23 6.41 0.15 -7.32
CA LEU A 23 5.21 -0.42 -7.92
C LEU A 23 5.38 -1.93 -8.18
N LYS A 24 5.61 -2.74 -7.13
CA LYS A 24 5.32 -4.18 -7.23
C LYS A 24 3.80 -4.31 -7.33
N ALA A 25 3.31 -4.48 -8.56
CA ALA A 25 1.93 -4.73 -8.99
C ALA A 25 0.89 -4.73 -7.85
N ALA A 26 0.42 -3.54 -7.45
CA ALA A 26 -0.68 -3.44 -6.50
C ALA A 26 -1.95 -4.03 -7.14
N ALA A 27 -2.64 -4.90 -6.40
CA ALA A 27 -3.89 -5.49 -6.87
C ALA A 27 -4.91 -4.37 -7.11
N THR A 28 -5.69 -4.46 -8.20
CA THR A 28 -6.76 -3.50 -8.43
C THR A 28 -7.87 -3.68 -7.40
N ARG A 29 -8.71 -2.65 -7.25
CA ARG A 29 -9.83 -2.69 -6.32
C ARG A 29 -10.82 -3.80 -6.66
N GLU A 30 -11.03 -4.04 -7.95
CA GLU A 30 -11.88 -5.09 -8.50
C GLU A 30 -11.30 -6.47 -8.13
N GLN A 31 -10.00 -6.69 -8.36
CA GLN A 31 -9.31 -7.93 -8.00
C GLN A 31 -9.39 -8.23 -6.49
N MET A 32 -9.22 -7.22 -5.63
CA MET A 32 -9.38 -7.39 -4.18
C MET A 32 -10.81 -7.70 -3.76
N SER A 33 -11.80 -7.15 -4.49
CA SER A 33 -13.22 -7.44 -4.25
C SER A 33 -13.60 -8.84 -4.68
N GLU A 34 -13.14 -9.27 -5.86
CA GLU A 34 -13.34 -10.61 -6.41
C GLU A 34 -12.72 -11.68 -5.50
N ALA A 35 -11.50 -11.45 -5.03
CA ALA A 35 -10.82 -12.31 -4.05
C ALA A 35 -11.38 -12.20 -2.62
N ARG A 36 -12.45 -11.42 -2.41
CA ARG A 36 -13.13 -11.22 -1.12
C ARG A 36 -12.16 -10.85 0.02
N VAL A 37 -11.18 -10.00 -0.27
CA VAL A 37 -10.22 -9.53 0.73
C VAL A 37 -10.95 -8.64 1.75
N PRO A 38 -10.87 -8.90 3.07
CA PRO A 38 -11.47 -8.04 4.09
C PRO A 38 -10.90 -6.64 4.06
N LEU A 39 -11.70 -5.63 4.41
CA LEU A 39 -11.31 -4.21 4.33
C LEU A 39 -10.00 -3.89 5.08
N ALA A 40 -9.75 -4.56 6.20
CA ALA A 40 -8.56 -4.37 7.01
C ALA A 40 -7.24 -4.79 6.34
N TYR A 41 -7.31 -5.58 5.25
CA TYR A 41 -6.15 -6.13 4.54
C TYR A 41 -6.06 -5.63 3.09
N ARG A 42 -6.82 -4.59 2.73
CA ARG A 42 -6.82 -3.98 1.38
C ARG A 42 -5.72 -2.90 1.27
N ASP A 43 -4.50 -3.29 1.58
CA ASP A 43 -3.33 -2.43 1.62
C ASP A 43 -2.48 -2.64 0.36
N ALA A 44 -1.41 -1.87 0.19
CA ALA A 44 -0.51 -2.03 -0.95
C ALA A 44 0.07 -3.46 -1.08
N CYS A 45 0.10 -4.25 0.00
CA CYS A 45 0.54 -5.64 0.02
C CYS A 45 -0.53 -6.68 -0.38
N ALA A 46 -1.77 -6.26 -0.71
CA ALA A 46 -2.87 -7.20 -0.99
C ALA A 46 -2.59 -8.14 -2.18
N HIS A 47 -1.74 -7.72 -3.12
CA HIS A 47 -1.31 -8.54 -4.26
C HIS A 47 -0.54 -9.82 -3.85
N LEU A 48 0.09 -9.83 -2.66
CA LEU A 48 0.74 -11.01 -2.10
C LEU A 48 -0.22 -11.85 -1.25
N LEU A 49 -1.27 -11.23 -0.71
CA LEU A 49 -2.25 -11.91 0.13
C LEU A 49 -3.19 -12.81 -0.70
N ILE A 50 -3.57 -12.38 -1.89
CA ILE A 50 -4.42 -13.17 -2.81
C ILE A 50 -3.79 -14.55 -3.12
N PRO A 51 -2.53 -14.65 -3.60
CA PRO A 51 -1.90 -15.95 -3.85
C PRO A 51 -1.65 -16.74 -2.56
N LEU A 52 -1.31 -16.09 -1.44
CA LEU A 52 -1.17 -16.76 -0.14
C LEU A 52 -2.48 -17.42 0.30
N ASN A 53 -3.61 -16.72 0.18
CA ASN A 53 -4.91 -17.27 0.53
C ASN A 53 -5.29 -18.44 -0.38
N ARG A 54 -4.99 -18.34 -1.68
CA ARG A 54 -5.17 -19.46 -2.61
C ARG A 54 -4.37 -20.69 -2.17
N CYS A 55 -3.07 -20.52 -1.89
CA CYS A 55 -2.23 -21.62 -1.41
C CYS A 55 -2.75 -22.23 -0.09
N ARG A 56 -3.25 -21.40 0.85
CA ARG A 56 -3.86 -21.87 2.11
C ARG A 56 -5.10 -22.73 1.88
N TYR A 57 -6.00 -22.32 0.99
CA TYR A 57 -7.19 -23.11 0.66
C TYR A 57 -6.82 -24.42 -0.04
N GLU A 58 -5.91 -24.38 -1.02
CA GLU A 58 -5.47 -25.58 -1.77
C GLU A 58 -4.73 -26.58 -0.86
N SER A 59 -3.97 -26.10 0.12
CA SER A 59 -3.20 -26.92 1.04
C SER A 59 -3.91 -27.22 2.37
N TYR A 60 -5.19 -26.86 2.53
CA TYR A 60 -5.92 -27.02 3.81
C TYR A 60 -5.19 -26.41 5.02
N TYR A 61 -4.53 -25.26 4.83
CA TYR A 61 -3.85 -24.50 5.88
C TYR A 61 -2.74 -25.26 6.62
N LEU A 62 -2.05 -26.18 5.92
CA LEU A 62 -0.93 -26.91 6.52
C LEU A 62 0.24 -25.96 6.88
N PRO A 63 0.75 -25.98 8.12
CA PRO A 63 1.75 -25.00 8.59
C PRO A 63 3.10 -24.99 7.85
N TRP A 64 3.47 -26.11 7.23
CA TRP A 64 4.72 -26.28 6.48
C TRP A 64 4.57 -26.01 4.99
N LYS A 65 3.37 -25.65 4.52
CA LYS A 65 3.10 -25.24 3.14
C LYS A 65 2.91 -23.72 3.08
N CYS A 66 3.17 -23.14 1.90
CA CYS A 66 3.01 -21.71 1.62
C CYS A 66 3.96 -20.78 2.42
N GLY A 67 5.14 -21.28 2.82
CA GLY A 67 6.09 -20.53 3.63
C GLY A 67 6.65 -19.31 2.90
N ASP A 68 6.99 -19.45 1.62
CA ASP A 68 7.58 -18.37 0.83
C ASP A 68 6.59 -17.23 0.59
N GLU A 69 5.34 -17.57 0.24
CA GLU A 69 4.25 -16.60 0.07
C GLU A 69 3.93 -15.89 1.39
N ARG A 70 3.95 -16.62 2.51
CA ARG A 70 3.73 -16.05 3.84
C ARG A 70 4.82 -15.05 4.19
N HIS A 71 6.09 -15.46 4.10
CA HIS A 71 7.22 -14.59 4.43
C HIS A 71 7.30 -13.37 3.49
N SER A 72 6.94 -13.54 2.22
CA SER A 72 6.87 -12.42 1.28
C SER A 72 5.81 -11.39 1.68
N TYR A 73 4.61 -11.85 2.06
CA TYR A 73 3.54 -10.97 2.55
C TYR A 73 3.91 -10.27 3.86
N GLU A 74 4.47 -11.00 4.84
CA GLU A 74 4.90 -10.45 6.13
C GLU A 74 6.01 -9.41 5.98
N LYS A 75 6.99 -9.67 5.09
CA LYS A 75 8.04 -8.69 4.79
C LYS A 75 7.46 -7.41 4.20
N CYS A 76 6.50 -7.52 3.27
CA CYS A 76 5.84 -6.35 2.71
C CYS A 76 5.10 -5.53 3.79
N GLN A 77 4.40 -6.20 4.70
CA GLN A 77 3.72 -5.54 5.83
C GLN A 77 4.69 -4.82 6.75
N TYR A 78 5.84 -5.45 7.03
CA TYR A 78 6.89 -4.87 7.86
C TYR A 78 7.47 -3.61 7.22
N ASP A 79 7.77 -3.65 5.91
CA ASP A 79 8.30 -2.49 5.19
C ASP A 79 7.28 -1.33 5.18
N LEU A 80 5.99 -1.61 4.91
CA LEU A 80 4.92 -0.61 5.01
C LEU A 80 4.73 -0.06 6.43
N PHE A 81 4.90 -0.89 7.45
CA PHE A 81 4.85 -0.42 8.83
C PHE A 81 5.98 0.56 9.13
N ARG A 82 7.21 0.27 8.70
CA ARG A 82 8.36 1.17 8.87
C ARG A 82 8.14 2.51 8.17
N GLU A 83 7.58 2.50 6.97
CA GLU A 83 7.22 3.73 6.26
C GLU A 83 6.18 4.55 7.02
N ARG A 84 5.15 3.89 7.57
CA ARG A 84 4.14 4.56 8.40
C ARG A 84 4.75 5.16 9.67
N VAL A 85 5.68 4.46 10.33
CA VAL A 85 6.39 4.99 11.51
C VAL A 85 7.18 6.24 11.15
N LYS A 86 7.96 6.21 10.07
CA LYS A 86 8.71 7.38 9.58
C LYS A 86 7.78 8.58 9.32
N LYS A 87 6.66 8.35 8.65
CA LYS A 87 5.66 9.40 8.40
C LYS A 87 5.05 9.95 9.70
N MET A 88 4.85 9.10 10.71
CA MET A 88 4.36 9.56 12.01
C MET A 88 5.41 10.40 12.75
N ASP A 89 6.69 10.06 12.65
CA ASP A 89 7.77 10.84 13.25
C ASP A 89 7.92 12.20 12.55
N GLU A 90 7.83 12.26 11.22
CA GLU A 90 7.77 13.52 10.45
C GLU A 90 6.59 14.41 10.91
N ILE A 91 5.41 13.82 11.14
CA ILE A 91 4.22 14.56 11.62
C ILE A 91 4.44 15.05 13.06
N ARG A 92 5.13 14.29 13.91
CA ARG A 92 5.43 14.70 15.29
C ARG A 92 6.41 15.87 15.34
N GLU A 93 7.45 15.84 14.50
CA GLU A 93 8.41 16.94 14.36
C GLU A 93 7.70 18.22 13.90
N GLN A 94 6.81 18.13 12.90
CA GLN A 94 5.99 19.25 12.45
C GLN A 94 5.05 19.81 13.52
N LYS A 95 4.63 18.98 14.48
CA LYS A 95 3.78 19.37 15.61
C LYS A 95 4.57 19.77 16.87
N GLY A 96 5.89 19.97 16.76
CA GLY A 96 6.74 20.36 17.89
C GLY A 96 6.78 19.31 19.01
N GLY A 97 6.66 18.02 18.66
CA GLY A 97 6.70 16.91 19.63
C GLY A 97 5.36 16.58 20.29
N ALA A 98 4.28 17.30 19.96
CA ALA A 98 2.95 16.99 20.51
C ALA A 98 2.40 15.67 19.96
N ARG A 99 2.00 14.77 20.86
CA ARG A 99 1.30 13.53 20.51
C ARG A 99 -0.12 13.87 20.07
N SER A 100 -0.54 13.35 18.91
CA SER A 100 -1.81 13.69 18.26
C SER A 100 -3.06 13.01 18.86
N ASN A 101 -3.10 12.76 20.17
CA ASN A 101 -4.21 12.05 20.81
C ASN A 101 -5.09 12.99 21.63
#